data_AF-A0AAU7YNE0-F1
#
_entry.id   AF-A0AAU7YNE0-F1
#
_cell.length_a   1.000
_cell.length_b   1.000
_cell.length_c   1.000
_cell.angle_alpha   90.00
_cell.angle_beta   90.00
_cell.angle_gamma   90.00
#
_symmetry.space_group_name_H-M   'P 1'
#
loop_
_entity.id
_entity.type
_entity.pdbx_description
1 polymer ?
#
loop_
_entity_poly.entity_id
_entity_poly.type
_entity_poly.pdbx_seq_one_letter_code
_entity_poly.pdbx_strand_id
1 'polypeptide(L)'
;MISHELIHRYIGHIIEQDNDKKNEIKYKWFFEGFTEFYGVKTLLDTKLIDKDEYLKIINITLKEYFNSLITNIDFEKINQKHLLDQNISMLSYNKGFILAMIIDEKLNEVSNGRYNLLTTINSIK
;
A
#
# COMPACT_ATOMS: atom_id res chain seq x y z
N MET A 1 -9.72 0.38 -8.90
CA MET A 1 -9.30 1.24 -10.04
C MET A 1 -8.48 0.39 -11.02
N ILE A 2 -8.42 0.68 -12.33
CA ILE A 2 -7.67 -0.20 -13.28
C ILE A 2 -6.18 -0.29 -12.94
N SER A 3 -5.55 0.83 -12.56
CA SER A 3 -4.14 0.83 -12.15
C SER A 3 -3.91 -0.01 -10.89
N HIS A 4 -4.82 0.05 -9.93
CA HIS A 4 -4.80 -0.81 -8.74
C HIS A 4 -4.84 -2.31 -9.14
N GLU A 5 -5.79 -2.73 -9.97
CA GLU A 5 -5.87 -4.15 -10.41
C GLU A 5 -4.64 -4.59 -11.22
N LEU A 6 -4.07 -3.68 -12.03
CA LEU A 6 -2.85 -3.94 -12.78
C LEU A 6 -1.67 -4.19 -11.84
N ILE A 7 -1.51 -3.34 -10.83
CA ILE A 7 -0.44 -3.49 -9.83
C ILE A 7 -0.67 -4.71 -8.95
N HIS A 8 -1.92 -5.05 -8.60
CA HIS A 8 -2.23 -6.30 -7.89
C HIS A 8 -1.71 -7.52 -8.64
N ARG A 9 -1.96 -7.58 -9.95
CA ARG A 9 -1.43 -8.66 -10.80
C ARG A 9 0.09 -8.66 -10.85
N TYR A 10 0.71 -7.48 -10.87
CA TYR A 10 2.16 -7.37 -10.92
C TYR A 10 2.82 -7.84 -9.61
N ILE A 11 2.38 -7.31 -8.47
CA ILE A 11 2.90 -7.68 -7.14
C ILE A 11 2.62 -9.16 -6.85
N GLY A 12 1.41 -9.64 -7.16
CA GLY A 12 1.03 -11.04 -6.98
C GLY A 12 1.78 -12.03 -7.87
N HIS A 13 2.39 -11.56 -8.98
CA HIS A 13 3.28 -12.38 -9.80
C HIS A 13 4.71 -12.45 -9.25
N ILE A 14 5.11 -11.52 -8.39
CA ILE A 14 6.47 -11.45 -7.83
C ILE A 14 6.51 -12.09 -6.45
N ILE A 15 5.49 -11.85 -5.63
CA ILE A 15 5.35 -12.39 -4.28
C ILE A 15 4.06 -13.21 -4.26
N GLU A 16 4.21 -14.54 -4.26
CA GLU A 16 3.07 -15.44 -4.07
C GLU A 16 2.52 -15.26 -2.64
N GLN A 17 1.22 -15.00 -2.56
CA GLN A 17 0.53 -15.08 -1.28
C GLN A 17 0.49 -16.53 -0.83
N ASP A 18 0.70 -16.73 0.48
CA ASP A 18 0.42 -18.03 1.09
C ASP A 18 -1.08 -18.36 0.91
N ASN A 19 -1.37 -19.57 0.44
CA ASN A 19 -2.72 -20.06 0.19
C ASN A 19 -3.50 -20.34 1.49
N ASP A 20 -2.88 -20.27 2.66
CA ASP A 20 -3.60 -20.27 3.94
C ASP A 20 -4.37 -18.94 4.11
N LYS A 21 -5.71 -19.03 4.16
CA LYS A 21 -6.62 -17.89 4.41
C LYS A 21 -6.24 -17.04 5.63
N LYS A 22 -5.63 -17.63 6.66
CA LYS A 22 -5.15 -16.86 7.82
C LYS A 22 -3.98 -15.96 7.45
N ASN A 23 -3.08 -16.45 6.61
CA ASN A 23 -1.91 -15.70 6.14
C ASN A 23 -2.32 -14.66 5.09
N GLU A 24 -3.29 -14.98 4.21
CA GLU A 24 -3.92 -14.01 3.31
C GLU A 24 -4.44 -12.78 4.08
N ILE A 25 -5.24 -13.00 5.14
CA ILE A 25 -5.74 -11.91 5.98
C ILE A 25 -4.59 -11.22 6.73
N LYS A 26 -3.58 -11.96 7.20
CA LYS A 26 -2.44 -11.41 7.93
C LYS A 26 -1.63 -10.41 7.10
N TYR A 27 -1.43 -10.68 5.82
CA TYR A 27 -0.61 -9.86 4.93
C TYR A 27 -1.42 -8.91 4.06
N LYS A 28 -2.75 -8.86 4.23
CA LYS A 28 -3.63 -8.01 3.43
C LYS A 28 -3.24 -6.54 3.41
N TRP A 29 -2.81 -5.97 4.55
CA TRP A 29 -2.31 -4.60 4.63
C TRP A 29 -1.15 -4.33 3.66
N PHE A 30 -0.27 -5.31 3.46
CA PHE A 30 0.86 -5.21 2.57
C PHE A 30 0.37 -5.23 1.13
N PHE A 31 -0.35 -6.28 0.73
CA PHE A 31 -0.76 -6.44 -0.66
C PHE A 31 -1.70 -5.34 -1.14
N GLU A 32 -2.68 -4.97 -0.34
CA GLU A 32 -3.68 -3.97 -0.72
C GLU A 32 -3.14 -2.55 -0.58
N GLY A 33 -2.51 -2.24 0.55
CA GLY A 33 -1.96 -0.91 0.78
C GLY A 33 -0.83 -0.54 -0.20
N PHE A 34 0.05 -1.49 -0.50
CA PHE A 34 1.15 -1.27 -1.46
C PHE A 34 0.60 -1.14 -2.87
N THR A 35 -0.41 -1.95 -3.21
CA THR A 35 -1.08 -1.87 -4.51
C THR A 35 -1.78 -0.53 -4.69
N GLU A 36 -2.46 -0.03 -3.66
CA GLU A 36 -3.13 1.27 -3.73
C GLU A 36 -2.12 2.40 -3.94
N PHE A 37 -1.00 2.40 -3.19
CA PHE A 37 0.06 3.40 -3.37
C PHE A 37 0.64 3.38 -4.79
N TYR A 38 1.04 2.21 -5.29
CA TYR A 38 1.59 2.11 -6.64
C TYR A 38 0.55 2.33 -7.73
N GLY A 39 -0.73 2.04 -7.46
CA GLY A 39 -1.83 2.37 -8.34
C GLY A 39 -1.93 3.88 -8.57
N VAL A 40 -1.78 4.68 -7.51
CA VAL A 40 -1.77 6.15 -7.56
C VAL A 40 -0.46 6.68 -8.15
N LYS A 41 0.69 6.16 -7.74
CA LYS A 41 2.01 6.55 -8.27
C LYS A 41 2.13 6.29 -9.77
N THR A 42 1.60 5.16 -10.26
CA THR A 42 1.56 4.83 -11.69
C THR A 42 0.75 5.86 -12.48
N LEU A 43 -0.37 6.34 -11.94
CA LEU A 43 -1.15 7.39 -12.62
C LEU A 43 -0.35 8.69 -12.75
N LEU A 44 0.43 9.05 -11.72
CA LEU A 44 1.32 10.21 -11.77
C LEU A 44 2.45 10.00 -12.80
N ASP A 45 3.13 8.85 -12.75
CA ASP A 45 4.26 8.53 -13.63
C ASP A 45 3.84 8.48 -15.11
N THR A 46 2.61 8.04 -15.37
CA THR A 46 2.01 8.00 -16.71
C THR A 46 1.35 9.31 -17.13
N LYS A 47 1.35 10.34 -16.26
CA LYS A 47 0.73 11.66 -16.47
C LYS A 47 -0.79 11.59 -16.71
N LEU A 48 -1.45 10.55 -16.19
CA LEU A 48 -2.91 10.44 -16.18
C LEU A 48 -3.55 11.28 -15.07
N ILE A 49 -2.79 11.56 -14.01
CA ILE A 49 -3.08 12.60 -13.03
C ILE A 49 -1.90 13.56 -12.95
N ASP A 50 -2.17 14.79 -12.52
CA ASP A 50 -1.12 15.75 -12.22
C ASP A 50 -0.62 15.66 -10.76
N LYS A 51 0.35 16.52 -10.44
CA LYS A 51 0.96 16.57 -9.10
C LYS A 51 -0.04 17.02 -8.03
N ASP A 52 -0.98 17.90 -8.36
CA ASP A 52 -1.94 18.43 -7.39
C ASP A 52 -2.99 17.37 -7.05
N GLU A 53 -3.45 16.62 -8.05
CA GLU A 53 -4.30 15.44 -7.89
C GLU A 53 -3.61 14.35 -7.07
N TYR A 54 -2.35 14.05 -7.36
CA TYR A 54 -1.55 13.11 -6.57
C TYR A 54 -1.47 13.55 -5.10
N LEU A 55 -1.06 14.79 -4.83
CA LEU A 55 -0.97 15.33 -3.47
C LEU A 55 -2.31 15.34 -2.75
N LYS A 56 -3.41 15.60 -3.46
CA LYS A 56 -4.76 15.52 -2.90
C LYS A 56 -5.09 14.11 -2.42
N ILE A 57 -4.76 13.08 -3.19
CA ILE A 57 -4.98 11.67 -2.81
C ILE A 57 -4.14 11.30 -1.58
N ILE A 58 -2.85 11.68 -1.57
CA ILE A 58 -1.97 11.47 -0.41
C ILE A 58 -2.56 12.14 0.84
N ASN A 59 -2.97 13.40 0.74
CA ASN A 59 -3.50 14.16 1.87
C ASN A 59 -4.82 13.58 2.40
N ILE A 60 -5.71 13.11 1.53
CA ILE A 60 -6.95 12.42 1.94
C ILE A 60 -6.59 11.16 2.73
N THR A 61 -5.69 10.34 2.19
CA THR A 61 -5.27 9.08 2.83
C THR A 61 -4.64 9.32 4.21
N LEU A 62 -3.74 10.31 4.31
CA LEU A 62 -3.14 10.71 5.59
C LEU A 62 -4.20 11.21 6.57
N LYS A 63 -5.12 12.07 6.11
CA LYS A 63 -6.20 12.62 6.95
C LYS A 63 -7.10 11.52 7.49
N GLU A 64 -7.50 10.56 6.65
CA GLU A 64 -8.30 9.42 7.07
C GLU A 64 -7.57 8.54 8.08
N TYR A 65 -6.28 8.26 7.83
CA TYR A 65 -5.45 7.50 8.75
C TYR A 65 -5.35 8.19 10.11
N PHE A 66 -4.91 9.45 10.15
CA PHE A 66 -4.66 10.16 11.41
C PHE A 66 -5.92 10.54 12.18
N ASN A 67 -7.07 10.71 11.50
CA ASN A 67 -8.36 10.96 12.17
C ASN A 67 -9.04 9.68 12.65
N SER A 68 -8.53 8.50 12.29
CA SER A 68 -9.08 7.25 12.82
C SER A 68 -8.82 7.17 14.32
N LEU A 69 -9.87 6.95 15.10
CA LEU A 69 -9.80 6.72 16.56
C LEU A 69 -9.01 5.45 16.94
N ILE A 70 -8.53 4.71 15.93
CA ILE A 70 -8.00 3.34 16.02
C ILE A 70 -6.51 3.29 15.57
N THR A 71 -5.85 4.43 15.37
CA THR A 71 -4.47 4.54 14.84
C THR A 71 -3.40 3.70 15.55
N ASN A 72 -3.61 3.31 16.82
CA ASN A 72 -2.62 2.61 17.62
C ASN A 72 -2.81 1.08 17.69
N ILE A 73 -3.62 0.49 16.81
CA ILE A 73 -3.74 -0.97 16.74
C ILE A 73 -2.58 -1.57 15.94
N ASP A 74 -1.97 -2.61 16.53
CA ASP A 74 -0.96 -3.46 15.91
C ASP A 74 -1.52 -4.17 14.65
N PHE A 75 -0.71 -4.32 13.60
CA PHE A 75 -1.10 -4.98 12.35
C PHE A 75 -1.70 -6.37 12.61
N GLU A 76 -1.13 -7.14 13.54
CA GLU A 76 -1.66 -8.48 13.86
C GLU A 76 -3.06 -8.43 14.51
N LYS A 77 -3.38 -7.37 15.25
CA LYS A 77 -4.69 -7.19 15.91
C LYS A 77 -5.75 -6.60 14.96
N ILE A 78 -5.34 -5.77 14.01
CA ILE A 78 -6.20 -5.27 12.91
C ILE A 78 -6.76 -6.44 12.11
N ASN A 79 -5.91 -7.43 11.83
CA ASN A 79 -6.25 -8.57 10.96
C ASN A 79 -7.28 -9.54 11.57
N GLN A 80 -7.27 -9.75 12.89
CA GLN A 80 -8.27 -10.60 13.55
C GLN A 80 -9.69 -10.03 13.53
N LYS A 81 -9.82 -8.69 13.42
CA LYS A 81 -11.11 -7.99 13.35
C LYS A 81 -11.45 -7.48 11.96
N HIS A 82 -10.58 -7.70 10.98
CA HIS A 82 -10.70 -7.17 9.61
C HIS A 82 -11.99 -7.61 8.90
N LEU A 83 -12.56 -8.76 9.28
CA LEU A 83 -13.81 -9.28 8.74
C LEU A 83 -15.07 -8.70 9.43
N LEU A 84 -14.91 -8.02 10.56
CA LEU A 84 -16.00 -7.61 11.44
C LEU A 84 -16.25 -6.09 11.44
N ASP A 85 -15.29 -5.28 10.96
CA ASP A 85 -15.40 -3.82 10.97
C ASP A 85 -14.73 -3.19 9.74
N GLN A 86 -15.54 -2.49 8.94
CA GLN A 86 -15.09 -1.79 7.74
C GLN A 86 -14.08 -0.67 8.05
N ASN A 87 -14.18 -0.01 9.21
CA ASN A 87 -13.23 1.02 9.62
C ASN A 87 -11.85 0.43 9.90
N ILE A 88 -11.80 -0.79 10.45
CA ILE A 88 -10.55 -1.52 10.70
C ILE A 88 -9.93 -1.97 9.37
N SER A 89 -10.75 -2.41 8.42
CA SER A 89 -10.29 -2.71 7.05
C SER A 89 -9.69 -1.49 6.37
N MET A 90 -10.39 -0.35 6.37
CA MET A 90 -9.91 0.89 5.74
C MET A 90 -8.60 1.38 6.39
N LEU A 91 -8.50 1.28 7.72
CA LEU A 91 -7.28 1.62 8.45
C LEU A 91 -6.10 0.74 8.01
N SER A 92 -6.33 -0.55 7.81
CA SER A 92 -5.31 -1.51 7.34
C SER A 92 -4.73 -1.09 5.98
N TYR A 93 -5.59 -0.72 5.04
CA TYR A 93 -5.23 -0.25 3.70
C TYR A 93 -4.44 1.05 3.77
N ASN A 94 -4.98 2.05 4.48
CA ASN A 94 -4.34 3.36 4.61
C ASN A 94 -2.97 3.26 5.30
N LYS A 95 -2.83 2.39 6.32
CA LYS A 95 -1.56 2.14 6.99
C LYS A 95 -0.54 1.50 6.06
N GLY A 96 -0.95 0.52 5.26
CA GLY A 96 -0.12 -0.12 4.24
C GLY A 96 0.32 0.86 3.15
N PHE A 97 -0.60 1.69 2.67
CA PHE A 97 -0.33 2.77 1.71
C PHE A 97 0.76 3.72 2.22
N ILE A 98 0.60 4.23 3.44
CA ILE A 98 1.54 5.19 4.04
C ILE A 98 2.91 4.53 4.23
N LEU A 99 2.94 3.28 4.68
CA LEU A 99 4.19 2.54 4.84
C LEU A 99 4.89 2.30 3.49
N ALA A 100 4.15 1.94 2.45
CA ALA A 100 4.67 1.78 1.09
C ALA A 100 5.33 3.08 0.59
N MET A 101 4.64 4.22 0.76
CA MET A 101 5.14 5.53 0.40
C MET A 101 6.43 5.88 1.14
N ILE A 102 6.48 5.66 2.46
CA ILE A 102 7.68 5.94 3.27
C ILE A 102 8.86 5.06 2.84
N ILE A 103 8.63 3.78 2.59
CA ILE A 103 9.69 2.85 2.17
C ILE A 103 10.18 3.20 0.77
N ASP A 104 9.27 3.50 -0.17
CA ASP A 104 9.61 3.90 -1.53
C ASP A 104 10.51 5.15 -1.55
N GLU A 105 10.15 6.18 -0.78
CA GLU A 105 10.93 7.41 -0.66
C GLU A 105 12.29 7.16 0.00
N LYS A 106 12.33 6.40 1.11
CA LYS A 106 13.58 6.07 1.80
C LYS A 106 14.53 5.27 0.93
N LEU A 107 14.03 4.29 0.18
CA LEU A 107 14.84 3.51 -0.75
C LEU A 107 15.40 4.39 -1.87
N ASN A 108 14.59 5.32 -2.39
CA ASN A 108 15.04 6.28 -3.38
C ASN A 108 16.20 7.12 -2.82
N GLU A 109 16.03 7.69 -1.62
CA GLU A 109 17.03 8.52 -0.95
C GLU A 109 18.35 7.76 -0.72
N VAL A 110 18.31 6.61 -0.04
CA VAL A 110 19.54 5.87 0.33
C VAL A 110 20.26 5.27 -0.88
N SER A 111 19.53 5.07 -1.99
CA SER A 111 20.08 4.51 -3.21
C SER A 111 20.47 5.57 -4.24
N ASN A 112 20.27 6.87 -3.95
CA ASN A 112 20.40 7.97 -4.91
C ASN A 112 19.58 7.72 -6.19
N GLY A 113 18.31 7.35 -6.03
CA GLY A 113 17.36 7.12 -7.11
C GLY A 113 17.52 5.80 -7.87
N ARG A 114 18.42 4.90 -7.44
CA ARG A 114 18.65 3.62 -8.12
C ARG A 114 17.57 2.59 -7.82
N TYR A 115 17.04 2.63 -6.60
CA TYR A 115 16.04 1.70 -6.12
C TYR A 115 14.83 2.45 -5.57
N ASN A 116 13.67 1.93 -5.90
CA ASN A 116 12.41 2.19 -5.23
C ASN A 116 11.83 0.86 -4.73
N LEU A 117 10.70 0.92 -4.02
CA LEU A 117 10.14 -0.28 -3.42
C LEU A 117 9.73 -1.34 -4.48
N LEU A 118 9.21 -0.94 -5.65
CA LEU A 118 8.82 -1.84 -6.74
C LEU A 118 10.03 -2.54 -7.36
N THR A 119 11.09 -1.79 -7.64
CA THR A 119 12.36 -2.36 -8.14
C THR A 119 13.00 -3.31 -7.12
N THR A 120 12.83 -3.01 -5.83
CA THR A 120 13.33 -3.88 -4.76
C THR A 120 12.54 -5.17 -4.70
N ILE A 121 11.20 -5.10 -4.76
CA ILE A 121 10.33 -6.28 -4.82
C ILE A 121 10.70 -7.17 -6.03
N ASN A 122 10.94 -6.57 -7.21
CA ASN A 122 11.38 -7.29 -8.41
C ASN A 122 12.71 -8.03 -8.26
N SER A 123 13.57 -7.60 -7.35
CA SER A 123 14.92 -8.17 -7.17
C SER A 123 14.96 -9.42 -6.28
N ILE A 124 13.83 -9.81 -5.65
CA ILE A 124 13.75 -10.90 -4.66
C ILE A 124 13.66 -12.30 -5.32
N LYS A 125 14.08 -12.44 -6.59
CA LYS A 125 14.08 -13.73 -7.32
C LYS A 125 15.37 -14.53 -7.12
#